data_AF-A0A2D4UJ88-F1
#
_entry.id   AF-A0A2D4UJ88-F1
#
_cell.length_a   1.000
_cell.length_b   1.000
_cell.length_c   1.000
_cell.angle_alpha   90.00
_cell.angle_beta   90.00
_cell.angle_gamma   90.00
#
_symmetry.space_group_name_H-M   'P 1'
#
loop_
_entity.id
_entity.type
_entity.pdbx_description
1 polymer ?
#
loop_
_entity_poly.entity_id
_entity_poly.type
_entity_poly.pdbx_seq_one_letter_code
_entity_poly.pdbx_strand_id
1 'polypeptide(L)' 'MAFSYEPKLISGNSNQPLSNAISRRLSMHRGKPTELVNARIERFNDQEIFVEVYENVRG' A
#
# COMPACT_ATOMS: atom_id res chain seq x y z
N MET A 1 -4.97 -25.88 6.70
CA MET A 1 -3.95 -24.98 6.16
C MET A 1 -4.40 -23.56 6.48
N ALA A 2 -3.80 -22.89 7.46
CA ALA A 2 -4.19 -21.51 7.76
C ALA A 2 -3.79 -20.64 6.56
N PHE A 3 -4.76 -20.00 5.91
CA PHE A 3 -4.47 -18.92 4.97
C PHE A 3 -3.84 -17.79 5.78
N SER A 4 -2.51 -17.72 5.77
CA SER A 4 -1.79 -16.55 6.27
C SER A 4 -2.05 -15.40 5.30
N TYR A 5 -3.15 -14.68 5.50
CA TYR A 5 -3.40 -13.43 4.77
C TYR A 5 -2.27 -12.46 5.10
N GLU A 6 -1.36 -12.28 4.15
CA GLU A 6 -0.39 -11.20 4.23
C GLU A 6 -1.12 -9.89 3.90
N PRO A 7 -1.22 -8.96 4.87
CA PRO A 7 -1.88 -7.69 4.65
C PRO A 7 -1.06 -6.88 3.66
N LYS A 8 -1.75 -6.32 2.67
CA LYS A 8 -1.21 -5.32 1.75
C LYS A 8 -1.51 -3.93 2.29
N LEU A 9 -0.52 -3.04 2.27
CA LEU A 9 -0.65 -1.66 2.71
C LEU A 9 -0.69 -0.74 1.49
N ILE A 10 -1.70 0.13 1.38
CA ILE A 10 -1.74 1.17 0.34
C ILE A 10 -1.68 2.55 1.01
N SER A 11 -1.03 3.52 0.37
CA SER A 11 -0.98 4.91 0.82
C SER A 11 -1.46 5.84 -0.27
N GLY A 12 -2.24 6.85 0.11
CA GLY A 12 -2.48 8.04 -0.71
C GLY A 12 -1.35 9.06 -0.60
N ASN A 13 -1.52 10.19 -1.30
CA ASN A 13 -0.48 11.21 -1.43
C ASN A 13 -0.31 12.13 -0.20
N SER A 14 -1.18 12.03 0.80
CA SER A 14 -1.18 12.98 1.92
C SER A 14 0.07 12.89 2.80
N ASN A 15 0.63 11.69 3.00
CA ASN A 15 1.80 11.48 3.86
C ASN A 15 2.55 10.17 3.53
N GLN A 16 3.18 10.13 2.35
CA GLN A 16 4.00 8.99 1.94
C GLN A 16 5.12 8.63 2.95
N PRO A 17 5.83 9.61 3.57
CA PRO A 17 6.87 9.30 4.54
C PRO A 17 6.37 8.51 5.76
N LEU A 18 5.22 8.88 6.32
CA LEU A 18 4.62 8.15 7.44
C LEU A 18 4.22 6.73 7.02
N SER A 19 3.58 6.57 5.87
CA SER A 19 3.16 5.26 5.36
C SER A 19 4.36 4.32 5.16
N ASN A 20 5.48 4.84 4.66
CA ASN A 20 6.74 4.10 4.54
C ASN A 20 7.33 3.72 5.91
N ALA A 21 7.22 4.58 6.92
CA ALA A 21 7.64 4.25 8.29
C ALA A 21 6.78 3.13 8.90
N ILE A 22 5.47 3.15 8.64
CA ILE A 22 4.53 2.11 9.06
C ILE A 22 4.85 0.77 8.38
N SER A 23 5.08 0.75 7.06
CA SER A 23 5.41 -0.48 6.33
C SER A 23 6.72 -1.10 6.82
N ARG A 24 7.74 -0.28 7.10
CA ARG A 24 8.99 -0.71 7.73
C ARG A 24 8.76 -1.29 9.12
N ARG A 25 7.95 -0.64 9.97
CA ARG A 25 7.64 -1.15 11.31
C ARG A 25 6.88 -2.48 11.25
N LEU A 26 5.93 -2.62 10.33
CA LEU A 26 5.18 -3.85 10.11
C LEU A 26 6.09 -4.99 9.64
N SER A 27 7.06 -4.67 8.77
CA SER A 27 8.08 -5.63 8.33
C SER A 27 8.87 -6.21 9.50
N MET A 28 9.32 -5.34 10.42
CA MET A 28 10.02 -5.76 11.63
C MET A 28 9.14 -6.57 12.57
N HIS A 29 7.86 -6.20 12.72
CA HIS A 29 6.93 -6.90 13.59
C HIS A 29 6.59 -8.32 13.09
N ARG A 30 6.54 -8.53 11.78
CA ARG A 30 6.14 -9.81 11.17
C ARG A 30 7.31 -10.66 10.66
N GLY A 31 8.55 -10.14 10.73
CA GLY A 31 9.74 -10.84 10.25
C GLY A 31 9.76 -11.09 8.74
N LYS A 32 8.97 -10.33 7.98
CA LYS A 32 8.84 -10.44 6.51
C LYS A 32 8.80 -9.04 5.91
N PRO A 33 9.46 -8.80 4.77
CA PRO A 33 9.32 -7.52 4.06
C PRO A 33 7.85 -7.22 3.75
N THR A 34 7.41 -6.02 4.08
CA THR A 34 6.10 -5.48 3.69
C THR A 34 6.32 -4.07 3.18
N GLU A 35 5.98 -3.85 1.92
CA GLU A 35 6.08 -2.55 1.26
C GLU A 35 4.68 -1.99 0.99
N LEU A 36 4.64 -0.72 0.57
CA LEU A 36 3.39 -0.16 0.08
C LEU A 36 3.07 -0.75 -1.28
N VAL A 37 1.77 -0.90 -1.53
CA VAL A 37 1.24 -1.37 -2.78
C VAL A 37 1.68 -0.45 -3.91
N ASN A 38 2.10 -1.05 -5.02
CA ASN A 38 2.40 -0.29 -6.21
C ASN A 38 1.10 0.26 -6.80
N ALA A 39 0.84 1.54 -6.58
CA ALA A 39 -0.35 2.22 -7.05
C ALA A 39 -0.03 3.63 -7.52
N ARG A 40 -0.71 4.05 -8.59
CA ARG A 40 -0.79 5.44 -9.04
C ARG A 40 -2.02 6.09 -8.45
N ILE A 41 -1.81 7.22 -7.80
CA ILE A 41 -2.89 8.04 -7.22
C ILE A 41 -2.66 9.47 -7.69
N GLU A 42 -3.56 9.99 -8.51
CA GLU A 42 -3.45 11.33 -9.07
C GLU A 42 -4.82 12.00 -9.17
N ARG A 43 -4.83 13.26 -9.61
CA ARG A 43 -6.06 13.98 -9.93
C ARG A 43 -6.10 14.25 -11.42
N PHE A 44 -7.28 14.08 -12.01
CA PHE A 44 -7.56 14.52 -13.37
C PHE A 44 -7.85 16.02 -13.43
N ASN A 45 -7.93 16.54 -14.65
CA ASN A 45 -8.13 17.98 -14.90
C ASN A 45 -9.46 18.52 -14.33
N ASP A 46 -10.45 17.65 -14.13
CA ASP A 46 -11.75 17.95 -13.52
C ASP A 46 -11.79 17.71 -11.99
N GLN A 47 -10.63 17.47 -11.37
CA GLN A 47 -10.44 17.17 -9.94
C GLN A 47 -10.92 15.79 -9.48
N GLU A 48 -11.36 14.93 -10.38
CA GLU A 48 -11.60 13.54 -10.02
C GLU A 48 -10.30 12.84 -9.63
N ILE A 49 -10.36 11.98 -8.61
CA ILE A 49 -9.20 11.21 -8.15
C ILE A 49 -9.13 9.92 -8.95
N PHE A 50 -8.00 9.71 -9.63
CA PHE A 50 -7.69 8.47 -10.31
C PHE A 50 -6.82 7.59 -9.41
N VAL A 51 -7.19 6.33 -9.28
CA VAL A 51 -6.43 5.32 -8.55
C VAL A 51 -6.28 4.09 -9.41
N GLU A 52 -5.04 3.69 -9.66
CA GLU A 52 -4.69 2.49 -10.40
C GLU A 52 -3.72 1.64 -9.58
N VAL A 53 -4.02 0.35 -9.42
CA VAL A 53 -3.19 -0.59 -8.65
C VAL A 53 -2.48 -1.52 -9.63
N TYR A 54 -1.15 -1.53 -9.59
CA TYR A 54 -0.30 -2.28 -10.52
C TYR A 54 0.02 -3.71 -10.07
N GLU A 55 -0.58 -4.17 -8.98
CA GLU A 55 -0.36 -5.52 -8.46
C GLU A 55 -1.68 -6.21 -8.05
N ASN A 56 -1.66 -7.54 -8.03
CA ASN A 56 -2.83 -8.32 -7.62
C ASN A 56 -3.07 -8.17 -6.10
N VAL A 57 -4.23 -7.65 -5.71
CA VAL A 57 -4.64 -7.45 -4.30
C VAL A 57 -5.66 -8.46 -3.80
N ARG A 58 -5.97 -9.49 -4.60
CA ARG A 58 -6.92 -10.54 -4.25
C ARG A 58 -6.31 -11.45 -3.18
N GLY A 59 -7.10 -11.71 -2.12
CA GLY A 59 -6.81 -12.68 -1.07
C GLY A 59 -7.39 -14.05 -1.37
#